data_AF-A0A0U0G5R8-F1
#
_entry.id   AF-A0A0U0G5R8-F1
#
_cell.length_a   1.000
_cell.length_b   1.000
_cell.length_c   1.000
_cell.angle_alpha   90.00
_cell.angle_beta   90.00
_cell.angle_gamma   90.00
#
_symmetry.space_group_name_H-M   'P 1'
#
loop_
_entity.id
_entity.type
_entity.pdbx_description
1 polymer ?
#
loop_
_entity_poly.entity_id
_entity_poly.type
_entity_poly.pdbx_seq_one_letter_code
_entity_poly.pdbx_strand_id
1 'polypeptide(L)'
;MNYIICAYSIILMFSAYFGYKKKLGVSVVSILINLCLCTSTLFNLFYSINYLKLLISIFLILLSVSLLYDRKISGNKINYSHHCIRFIIHVLIICYLFL
;
A
#
# COMPACT_ATOMS: atom_id res chain seq x y z
N MET A 1 -6.90 -15.82 3.34
CA MET A 1 -6.15 -14.56 3.54
C MET A 1 -6.16 -13.64 2.33
N ASN A 2 -6.14 -14.15 1.09
CA ASN A 2 -6.17 -13.33 -0.13
C ASN A 2 -7.35 -12.33 -0.16
N TYR A 3 -8.54 -12.72 0.35
CA TYR A 3 -9.69 -11.81 0.51
C TYR A 3 -9.43 -10.64 1.46
N ILE A 4 -8.74 -10.87 2.59
CA ILE A 4 -8.40 -9.82 3.57
C ILE A 4 -7.44 -8.81 2.93
N ILE A 5 -6.42 -9.32 2.23
CA ILE A 5 -5.41 -8.48 1.57
C ILE A 5 -6.05 -7.69 0.42
N CYS A 6 -6.98 -8.29 -0.32
CA CYS A 6 -7.73 -7.59 -1.36
C CYS A 6 -8.69 -6.53 -0.78
N ALA A 7 -9.36 -6.81 0.34
CA ALA A 7 -10.19 -5.80 1.01
C ALA A 7 -9.33 -4.64 1.50
N TYR A 8 -8.16 -4.95 2.10
CA TYR A 8 -7.20 -3.95 2.55
C TYR A 8 -6.67 -3.08 1.42
N SER A 9 -6.32 -3.66 0.26
CA SER A 9 -5.85 -2.91 -0.90
C SER A 9 -6.92 -1.98 -1.48
N ILE A 10 -8.19 -2.38 -1.48
CA ILE A 10 -9.31 -1.53 -1.89
C ILE A 10 -9.46 -0.33 -0.95
N ILE A 11 -9.39 -0.56 0.37
CA ILE A 11 -9.44 0.52 1.36
C ILE A 11 -8.26 1.49 1.18
N LEU A 12 -7.05 0.95 0.98
CA LEU A 12 -5.85 1.76 0.71
C LEU A 12 -6.02 2.61 -0.55
N MET A 13 -6.56 2.04 -1.62
CA MET A 13 -6.84 2.76 -2.85
C MET A 13 -7.76 3.95 -2.62
N PHE A 14 -8.91 3.75 -1.96
CA PHE A 14 -9.82 4.84 -1.64
C PHE A 14 -9.14 5.90 -0.77
N SER A 15 -8.37 5.49 0.24
CA SER A 15 -7.66 6.42 1.13
C SER A 15 -6.66 7.29 0.36
N ALA A 16 -5.91 6.72 -0.59
CA ALA A 16 -4.95 7.47 -1.40
C ALA A 16 -5.65 8.40 -2.40
N TYR A 17 -6.73 7.96 -3.02
CA TYR A 17 -7.53 8.80 -3.91
C TYR A 17 -8.10 10.03 -3.18
N PHE A 18 -8.72 9.83 -2.01
CA PHE A 18 -9.21 10.94 -1.20
C PHE A 18 -8.07 11.82 -0.67
N GLY A 19 -6.95 11.22 -0.28
CA GLY A 19 -5.73 11.92 0.12
C GLY A 19 -5.20 12.86 -0.97
N TYR A 20 -5.17 12.37 -2.21
CA TYR A 20 -4.79 13.17 -3.38
C TYR A 20 -5.80 14.28 -3.67
N LYS A 21 -7.09 13.95 -3.75
CA LYS A 21 -8.16 14.91 -4.07
C LYS A 21 -8.23 16.06 -3.06
N LYS A 22 -7.99 15.78 -1.77
CA LYS A 22 -7.94 16.78 -0.69
C LYS A 22 -6.58 17.46 -0.52
N LYS A 23 -5.61 17.23 -1.42
CA LYS A 23 -4.24 17.78 -1.36
C LYS A 23 -3.53 17.51 -0.02
N LEU A 24 -3.72 16.32 0.56
CA LEU A 24 -3.13 15.93 1.86
C LEU A 24 -1.65 15.49 1.77
N GLY A 25 -0.97 15.81 0.67
CA GLY A 25 0.41 15.40 0.43
C GLY A 25 0.51 13.92 0.03
N VAL A 26 -0.36 13.47 -0.88
CA VAL A 26 -0.24 12.18 -1.59
C VAL A 26 0.08 12.50 -3.05
N SER A 27 1.05 11.83 -3.65
CA SER A 27 1.44 12.04 -5.04
C SER A 27 0.71 11.09 -6.00
N VAL A 28 0.75 11.42 -7.29
CA VAL A 28 0.27 10.54 -8.37
C VAL A 28 1.01 9.20 -8.38
N VAL A 29 2.30 9.20 -8.02
CA VAL A 29 3.13 7.98 -7.95
C VAL A 29 2.58 7.03 -6.89
N SER A 30 2.26 7.52 -5.70
CA SER A 30 1.65 6.70 -4.63
C SER A 30 0.29 6.13 -5.03
N ILE A 31 -0.52 6.87 -5.80
CA ILE A 31 -1.79 6.37 -6.34
C ILE A 31 -1.54 5.24 -7.34
N LEU A 32 -0.56 5.41 -8.23
CA LEU A 32 -0.22 4.41 -9.23
C LEU A 32 0.30 3.11 -8.60
N ILE A 33 1.13 3.22 -7.55
CA ILE A 33 1.57 2.06 -6.75
C ILE A 33 0.36 1.36 -6.13
N ASN A 34 -0.59 2.11 -5.55
CA ASN A 34 -1.82 1.55 -4.99
C ASN A 34 -2.69 0.86 -6.05
N LEU A 35 -2.73 1.38 -7.27
CA LEU A 35 -3.41 0.76 -8.40
C LEU A 35 -2.79 -0.58 -8.76
N CYS A 36 -1.46 -0.62 -8.93
CA CYS A 36 -0.75 -1.86 -9.20
C CYS A 36 -0.89 -2.88 -8.05
N LEU A 37 -0.88 -2.42 -6.79
CA LEU A 37 -1.13 -3.27 -5.63
C LEU A 37 -2.54 -3.87 -5.70
N CYS A 38 -3.56 -3.04 -5.90
CA CYS A 38 -4.95 -3.47 -5.92
C CYS A 38 -5.26 -4.43 -7.08
N THR A 39 -4.70 -4.20 -8.27
CA THR A 39 -4.83 -5.14 -9.39
C THR A 39 -4.12 -6.46 -9.09
N SER A 40 -2.90 -6.42 -8.54
CA SER A 40 -2.14 -7.63 -8.17
C SER A 40 -2.87 -8.47 -7.13
N THR A 41 -3.48 -7.84 -6.12
CA THR A 41 -4.26 -8.55 -5.08
C THR A 41 -5.55 -9.13 -5.64
N LEU A 42 -6.21 -8.45 -6.59
CA LEU A 42 -7.38 -8.98 -7.30
C LEU A 42 -6.99 -10.21 -8.13
N PHE A 43 -5.89 -10.17 -8.88
CA PHE A 43 -5.39 -11.34 -9.61
C PHE A 43 -5.02 -12.49 -8.67
N ASN A 44 -4.42 -12.20 -7.51
CA ASN A 44 -4.07 -13.19 -6.50
C ASN A 44 -5.28 -13.87 -5.83
N LEU A 45 -6.50 -13.31 -5.96
CA LEU A 45 -7.72 -14.01 -5.54
C LEU A 45 -8.03 -15.21 -6.44
N PHE A 46 -7.82 -15.07 -7.75
CA PHE A 46 -8.15 -16.10 -8.72
C PHE A 46 -6.94 -17.01 -9.00
N TYR A 47 -5.74 -16.46 -8.96
CA TYR A 47 -4.48 -17.13 -9.27
C TYR A 47 -3.48 -16.94 -8.14
N SER A 48 -3.47 -17.87 -7.17
CA SER A 48 -2.57 -17.79 -6.01
C SER A 48 -1.15 -18.28 -6.34
N ILE A 49 -0.48 -17.58 -7.27
CA ILE A 49 0.89 -17.91 -7.72
C ILE A 49 1.91 -17.20 -6.80
N ASN A 50 2.97 -17.90 -6.40
CA ASN A 50 4.03 -17.33 -5.53
C ASN A 50 4.65 -16.04 -6.08
N TYR A 51 4.72 -15.90 -7.41
CA TYR A 51 5.17 -14.67 -8.06
C TYR A 51 4.27 -13.47 -7.71
N LEU A 52 2.94 -13.63 -7.73
CA LEU A 52 2.00 -12.56 -7.37
C LEU A 52 2.14 -12.18 -5.89
N LYS A 53 2.38 -13.17 -5.01
CA LYS A 53 2.64 -12.90 -3.59
C LYS A 53 3.88 -12.03 -3.38
N LEU A 54 4.96 -12.34 -4.10
CA LEU A 54 6.20 -11.57 -4.06
C LEU A 54 6.00 -10.15 -4.61
N LEU A 55 5.26 -10.02 -5.72
CA LEU A 55 4.93 -8.74 -6.32
C LEU A 55 4.09 -7.84 -5.37
N ILE A 56 3.06 -8.41 -4.73
CA ILE A 56 2.24 -7.72 -3.72
C ILE A 56 3.12 -7.22 -2.57
N SER A 57 4.08 -8.04 -2.13
CA SER A 57 4.98 -7.70 -1.03
C SER A 57 5.89 -6.52 -1.37
N ILE A 58 6.44 -6.50 -2.59
CA ILE A 58 7.22 -5.36 -3.10
C ILE A 58 6.36 -4.09 -3.13
N PHE A 59 5.14 -4.17 -3.65
CA PHE A 59 4.25 -3.01 -3.70
C PHE A 59 3.87 -2.47 -2.32
N LEU A 60 3.65 -3.34 -1.33
CA LEU A 60 3.38 -2.92 0.06
C LEU A 60 4.56 -2.14 0.66
N ILE A 61 5.80 -2.58 0.41
CA ILE A 61 7.00 -1.87 0.87
C ILE A 61 7.14 -0.53 0.13
N LEU A 62 7.04 -0.54 -1.20
CA LEU A 62 7.11 0.67 -2.02
C LEU A 62 6.07 1.71 -1.61
N LEU A 63 4.83 1.29 -1.33
CA LEU A 63 3.77 2.18 -0.88
C LEU A 63 4.11 2.86 0.45
N SER A 64 4.66 2.09 1.41
CA SER A 64 5.07 2.63 2.70
C SER A 64 6.14 3.71 2.58
N VAL A 65 7.15 3.48 1.71
CA VAL A 65 8.22 4.43 1.43
C VAL A 65 7.69 5.65 0.67
N SER A 66 6.91 5.43 -0.40
CA SER A 66 6.35 6.48 -1.24
C SER A 66 5.49 7.46 -0.44
N LEU A 67 4.62 6.96 0.44
CA LEU A 67 3.76 7.82 1.27
C LEU A 67 4.55 8.56 2.37
N LEU A 68 5.71 8.07 2.81
CA LEU A 68 6.60 8.83 3.70
C LEU A 68 7.30 9.95 2.93
N TYR A 69 7.76 9.63 1.71
CA TYR A 69 8.41 10.58 0.82
C TYR A 69 7.46 11.71 0.39
N ASP A 70 6.22 11.38 0.02
CA ASP A 70 5.19 12.37 -0.31
C ASP A 70 4.95 13.33 0.86
N ARG A 71 4.90 12.80 2.09
CA ARG A 71 4.73 13.63 3.30
C ARG A 71 5.92 14.55 3.54
N LYS A 72 7.14 14.07 3.27
CA LYS A 72 8.37 14.87 3.36
C LYS A 72 8.36 16.02 2.34
N ILE A 73 7.95 15.76 1.11
CA ILE A 73 7.85 16.80 0.06
C ILE A 73 6.74 17.81 0.37
N SER A 74 5.61 17.36 0.93
CA SER A 74 4.46 18.24 1.16
C SER A 74 4.71 19.34 2.21
N GLY A 75 5.85 19.32 2.91
CA GLY A 75 6.21 20.30 3.96
C GLY A 75 5.37 20.20 5.24
N ASN A 76 4.44 19.27 5.31
CA ASN A 76 3.56 19.11 6.47
C ASN A 76 4.28 18.32 7.57
N LYS A 77 3.91 18.56 8.84
CA LYS A 77 4.47 17.83 9.99
C LYS A 77 4.43 16.30 9.76
N ILE A 78 5.58 15.65 9.89
CA ILE A 78 5.72 14.20 9.71
C ILE A 78 5.47 13.52 11.05
N ASN A 79 4.47 12.65 11.11
CA ASN A 79 4.22 11.79 12.26
C ASN A 79 4.92 10.45 12.03
N TYR A 80 6.20 10.36 12.39
CA TYR A 80 7.02 9.17 12.14
C TYR A 80 6.42 7.90 12.75
N SER A 81 5.81 7.98 13.93
CA SER A 81 5.12 6.84 14.57
C SER A 81 4.05 6.24 13.66
N HIS A 82 3.21 7.06 13.04
CA HIS A 82 2.19 6.59 12.09
C HIS A 82 2.80 5.90 10.86
N HIS A 83 3.89 6.45 10.31
CA HIS A 83 4.58 5.85 9.17
C HIS A 83 5.26 4.51 9.55
N CYS A 84 5.86 4.42 10.73
CA CYS A 84 6.44 3.19 11.26
C CYS A 84 5.36 2.12 11.52
N ILE A 85 4.24 2.49 12.13
CA ILE A 85 3.11 1.58 12.38
C ILE A 85 2.58 1.02 11.06
N ARG A 86 2.35 1.88 10.04
CA ARG A 86 1.93 1.44 8.70
C ARG A 86 2.93 0.45 8.09
N PHE A 87 4.23 0.73 8.21
CA PHE A 87 5.26 -0.17 7.70
C PHE A 87 5.22 -1.53 8.41
N ILE A 88 5.10 -1.56 9.74
CA ILE A 88 4.97 -2.80 10.51
C ILE A 88 3.72 -3.59 10.08
N ILE A 89 2.58 -2.92 9.89
CA ILE A 89 1.36 -3.56 9.40
C ILE A 89 1.60 -4.19 8.01
N HIS A 90 2.29 -3.49 7.11
CA HIS A 90 2.63 -4.04 5.79
C HIS A 90 3.54 -5.26 5.89
N VAL A 91 4.57 -5.23 6.77
CA VAL A 91 5.44 -6.39 7.01
C VAL A 91 4.65 -7.57 7.57
N LEU A 92 3.72 -7.34 8.51
CA LEU A 92 2.85 -8.41 9.02
C LEU A 92 1.99 -9.00 7.91
N ILE A 93 1.38 -8.18 7.05
CA ILE A 93 0.61 -8.64 5.89
C ILE A 93 1.48 -9.49 4.96
N ILE A 94 2.74 -9.10 4.73
CA ILE A 94 3.70 -9.86 3.93
C ILE A 94 3.97 -11.22 4.58
N CYS A 95 4.28 -11.27 5.88
CA CYS A 95 4.49 -12.55 6.58
C CYS A 95 3.28 -13.48 6.42
N TYR A 96 2.07 -12.95 6.59
CA TYR A 96 0.83 -13.70 6.43
C TYR A 96 0.52 -14.13 4.99
N LEU A 97 1.05 -13.44 3.99
CA LEU A 97 0.87 -13.80 2.59
C LEU A 97 1.65 -15.09 2.24
N PHE A 98 2.74 -15.36 2.94
CA PHE A 98 3.63 -16.51 2.74
C PHE A 98 3.45 -17.65 3.75
N LEU A 99 2.65 -17.44 4.79
CA LEU A 99 2.21 -18.48 5.71
C LEU A 99 1.03 -19.28 5.10
#